data_AF-A0A8D2BDC9-F1
#
_entry.id   AF-A0A8D2BDC9-F1
#
_cell.length_a   1.000
_cell.length_b   1.000
_cell.length_c   1.000
_cell.angle_alpha   90.00
_cell.angle_beta   90.00
_cell.angle_gamma   90.00
#
_symmetry.space_group_name_H-M   'P 1'
#
loop_
_entity.id
_entity.type
_entity.pdbx_description
1 polymer ?
#
loop_
_entity_poly.entity_id
_entity_poly.type
_entity_poly.pdbx_seq_one_letter_code
_entity_poly.pdbx_strand_id
1 'polypeptide(L)'
;MGTGCFLHTALLLMAQALPQLEASQYCGHLEYWNPDNKCCSSCLQRFGPPPCPDLPGLESQPLSRLLDELEVLEELIVLLDPEPGPAGCMAYGTTRHLAARYGLPATWSTFAYSLRPSRSPLRALIEMVVAREPSASLGQLGAHLAHLGRADALRVLSKLGFGVCQAY
;
A
#
# COMPACT_ATOMS: atom_id res chain seq x y z
N MET A 1 32.53 -22.45 37.40
CA MET A 1 31.42 -22.98 36.59
C MET A 1 30.15 -22.36 37.15
N GLY A 2 29.69 -21.19 36.75
CA GLY A 2 29.26 -20.77 35.42
C GLY A 2 27.98 -19.92 35.60
N THR A 3 27.99 -18.99 36.55
CA THR A 3 26.90 -18.06 36.92
C THR A 3 26.56 -17.05 35.81
N GLY A 4 27.34 -17.02 34.72
CA GLY A 4 27.09 -16.19 33.54
C GLY A 4 25.94 -16.68 32.64
N CYS A 5 25.57 -17.97 32.70
CA CYS A 5 24.52 -18.51 31.85
C CYS A 5 23.10 -18.09 32.29
N PHE A 6 22.85 -17.94 33.59
CA PHE A 6 21.54 -17.56 34.12
C PHE A 6 21.20 -16.08 33.93
N LEU A 7 22.21 -15.21 33.90
CA LEU A 7 22.00 -13.77 33.65
C LEU A 7 21.68 -13.48 32.19
N HIS A 8 22.27 -14.24 31.25
CA HIS A 8 21.96 -14.11 29.82
C HIS A 8 20.55 -14.58 29.47
N THR A 9 20.09 -15.69 30.07
CA THR A 9 18.72 -16.17 29.84
C THR A 9 17.68 -15.23 30.45
N ALA A 10 17.94 -14.65 31.62
CA ALA A 10 17.05 -13.64 32.22
C ALA A 10 16.96 -12.35 31.36
N LEU A 11 18.07 -11.91 30.75
CA LEU A 11 18.07 -10.74 29.86
C LEU A 11 17.29 -11.00 28.56
N LEU A 12 17.43 -12.19 27.98
CA LEU A 12 16.71 -12.60 26.77
C LEU A 12 15.20 -12.77 26.98
N LEU A 13 14.77 -13.19 28.17
CA LEU A 13 13.34 -13.32 28.51
C LEU A 13 12.66 -11.95 28.68
N MET A 14 13.37 -10.93 29.16
CA MET A 14 12.83 -9.56 29.23
C MET A 14 12.71 -8.89 27.86
N ALA A 15 13.47 -9.34 26.86
CA ALA A 15 13.36 -8.85 25.48
C ALA A 15 12.11 -9.37 24.74
N GLN A 16 11.44 -10.40 25.26
CA GLN A 16 10.25 -11.02 24.66
C GLN A 16 8.93 -10.45 25.19
N ALA A 17 8.98 -9.60 26.23
CA ALA A 17 7.81 -8.97 26.83
C ALA A 17 7.48 -7.58 26.26
N LEU A 18 8.34 -7.04 25.37
CA LEU A 18 7.98 -5.89 24.55
C LEU A 18 7.17 -6.39 23.35
N PRO A 19 6.00 -5.80 23.06
CA PRO A 19 5.29 -6.10 21.81
C PRO A 19 6.31 -5.93 20.69
N GLN A 20 6.55 -7.00 19.93
CA GLN A 20 7.40 -6.96 18.76
C GLN A 20 6.89 -5.80 17.91
N LEU A 21 7.64 -4.70 17.96
CA LEU A 21 7.35 -3.52 17.18
C LEU A 21 7.55 -3.99 15.74
N GLU A 22 6.47 -4.36 15.06
CA GLU A 22 6.45 -4.59 13.62
C GLU A 22 6.84 -3.27 12.97
N ALA A 23 8.15 -3.03 12.92
CA ALA A 23 8.72 -1.90 12.23
C ALA A 23 8.33 -2.09 10.77
N SER A 24 7.38 -1.28 10.30
CA SER A 24 6.97 -1.28 8.91
C SER A 24 8.23 -1.17 8.06
N GLN A 25 8.39 -2.05 7.06
CA GLN A 25 9.57 -2.12 6.19
C GLN A 25 9.77 -0.84 5.33
N TYR A 26 8.94 0.20 5.54
CA TYR A 26 8.98 1.50 4.87
C TYR A 26 9.72 2.59 5.64
N CYS A 27 9.86 2.44 6.96
CA CYS A 27 10.51 3.44 7.80
C CYS A 27 11.91 2.95 8.17
N GLY A 28 12.91 3.45 7.44
CA GLY A 28 14.32 3.17 7.76
C GLY A 28 14.70 3.74 9.12
N HIS A 29 15.00 2.84 10.06
CA HIS A 29 15.82 2.99 11.27
C HIS A 29 15.60 4.23 12.16
N LEU A 30 15.14 3.96 13.40
CA LEU A 30 15.27 4.81 14.61
C LEU A 30 14.43 6.11 14.70
N GLU A 31 13.18 6.11 14.24
CA GLU A 31 12.23 7.16 14.62
C GLU A 31 10.99 6.62 15.35
N TYR A 32 10.42 7.45 16.22
CA TYR A 32 9.23 7.12 17.00
C TYR A 32 8.05 6.82 16.07
N TRP A 33 7.55 5.59 16.17
CA TRP A 33 6.35 5.13 15.47
C TRP A 33 5.10 5.71 16.12
N ASN A 34 4.31 6.45 15.35
CA ASN A 34 3.02 6.95 15.82
C ASN A 34 1.92 5.90 15.51
N PRO A 35 1.28 5.29 16.53
CA PRO A 35 0.27 4.27 16.33
C PRO A 35 -1.02 4.79 15.69
N ASP A 36 -1.39 6.05 15.94
CA ASP A 36 -2.60 6.66 15.39
C ASP A 36 -2.48 6.87 13.87
N ASN A 37 -1.28 7.27 13.43
CA ASN A 37 -1.00 7.59 12.03
C ASN A 37 -0.28 6.45 11.28
N LYS A 38 0.02 5.34 11.96
CA LYS A 38 0.76 4.18 11.43
C LYS A 38 2.00 4.57 10.62
N CYS A 39 2.76 5.56 11.10
CA CYS A 39 3.92 6.12 10.40
C CYS A 39 4.91 6.79 11.39
N CYS A 40 6.16 7.03 10.98
CA CYS A 40 7.13 7.76 11.80
C CYS A 40 6.96 9.29 11.68
N SER A 41 7.50 10.03 12.66
CA SER A 41 7.46 11.49 12.75
C SER A 41 8.01 12.22 11.52
N SER A 42 9.12 11.78 10.93
CA SER A 42 9.72 12.39 9.75
C SER A 42 8.88 12.16 8.49
N CYS A 43 8.30 10.96 8.33
CA CYS A 43 7.34 10.72 7.26
C CYS A 43 6.08 11.59 7.43
N LEU A 44 5.59 11.76 8.66
CA LEU A 44 4.44 12.63 8.94
C LEU A 44 4.75 14.10 8.63
N GLN A 45 5.94 14.59 8.98
CA GLN A 45 6.35 15.97 8.65
C GLN A 45 6.53 16.18 7.16
N ARG A 46 6.98 15.16 6.43
CA ARG A 46 7.29 15.25 5.00
C ARG A 46 6.09 15.03 4.09
N PHE A 47 5.16 14.16 4.49
CA PHE A 47 4.01 13.75 3.69
C PHE A 47 2.67 14.21 4.27
N GLY A 48 2.63 14.72 5.51
CA GLY A 48 1.41 15.07 6.23
C GLY A 48 0.70 13.85 6.85
N PRO A 49 -0.29 14.05 7.73
CA PRO A 49 -1.19 12.96 8.14
C PRO A 49 -1.88 12.39 6.90
N PRO A 50 -2.11 11.07 6.82
CA PRO A 50 -2.82 10.50 5.69
C PRO A 50 -4.16 11.21 5.55
N PRO A 51 -4.47 11.80 4.38
CA PRO A 51 -5.82 12.32 4.16
C PRO A 51 -6.77 11.13 4.27
N CYS A 52 -7.76 11.18 5.16
CA CYS A 52 -8.88 10.25 5.10
C CYS A 52 -9.52 10.44 3.73
N PRO A 53 -9.42 9.48 2.81
CA PRO A 53 -10.04 9.64 1.52
C PRO A 53 -11.52 9.43 1.75
N ASP A 54 -12.30 10.51 1.84
CA ASP A 54 -13.75 10.45 1.79
C ASP A 54 -14.15 9.81 0.44
N LEU A 55 -14.28 8.48 0.44
CA LEU A 55 -14.74 7.67 -0.69
C LEU A 55 -16.16 7.18 -0.33
N PRO A 56 -17.15 8.09 -0.27
CA PRO A 56 -18.48 7.78 0.24
C PRO A 56 -19.09 6.63 -0.57
N GLY A 57 -19.49 5.57 0.14
CA GLY A 57 -20.12 4.39 -0.45
C GLY A 57 -19.18 3.35 -1.07
N LEU A 58 -17.87 3.60 -1.12
CA LEU A 58 -16.87 2.65 -1.65
C LEU A 58 -16.07 1.93 -0.55
N GLU A 59 -16.07 2.44 0.68
CA GLU A 59 -15.14 1.97 1.72
C GLU A 59 -15.25 0.48 2.05
N SER A 60 -16.48 -0.05 2.04
CA SER A 60 -16.79 -1.46 2.30
C SER A 60 -16.93 -2.30 1.03
N GLN A 61 -16.85 -1.70 -0.15
CA GLN A 61 -17.00 -2.43 -1.40
C GLN A 61 -15.75 -3.27 -1.68
N PRO A 62 -15.91 -4.47 -2.27
CA PRO A 62 -14.79 -5.37 -2.51
C PRO A 62 -13.85 -4.77 -3.56
N LEU A 63 -12.55 -4.94 -3.34
CA LEU A 63 -11.51 -4.51 -4.26
C LEU A 63 -11.66 -5.14 -5.67
N SER A 64 -12.26 -6.34 -5.75
CA SER A 64 -12.52 -7.02 -7.02
C SER A 64 -13.38 -6.20 -7.98
N ARG A 65 -14.28 -5.33 -7.49
CA ARG A 65 -15.11 -4.47 -8.32
C ARG A 65 -14.28 -3.61 -9.28
N LEU A 66 -13.10 -3.17 -8.85
CA LEU A 66 -12.21 -2.38 -9.71
C LEU A 66 -11.73 -3.15 -10.95
N LEU A 67 -11.69 -4.50 -10.90
CA LEU A 67 -11.34 -5.33 -12.05
C LEU A 67 -12.44 -5.37 -13.12
N ASP A 68 -13.70 -5.13 -12.72
CA ASP A 68 -14.86 -5.11 -13.61
C ASP A 68 -15.03 -3.74 -14.30
N GLU A 69 -14.50 -2.68 -13.70
CA GLU A 69 -14.65 -1.29 -14.12
C GLU A 69 -13.44 -0.85 -14.97
N LEU A 70 -13.37 -1.38 -16.18
CA LEU A 70 -12.18 -1.32 -17.05
C LEU A 70 -11.67 0.11 -17.30
N GLU A 71 -12.57 1.08 -17.50
CA GLU A 71 -12.21 2.48 -17.73
C GLU A 71 -11.44 3.09 -16.54
N VAL A 72 -11.96 2.88 -15.33
CA VAL A 72 -11.30 3.34 -14.09
C VAL A 72 -9.97 2.63 -13.89
N LEU A 73 -9.93 1.32 -14.15
CA LEU A 73 -8.69 0.54 -14.05
C LEU A 73 -7.63 1.04 -15.02
N GLU A 74 -7.98 1.32 -16.28
CA GLU A 74 -7.05 1.83 -17.29
C GLU A 74 -6.51 3.22 -16.92
N GLU A 75 -7.36 4.13 -16.46
CA GLU A 75 -6.91 5.44 -15.96
C GLU A 75 -5.94 5.30 -14.77
N LEU A 76 -6.23 4.40 -13.83
CA LEU A 76 -5.32 4.13 -12.72
C LEU A 76 -4.00 3.51 -13.19
N ILE A 77 -4.02 2.64 -14.21
CA ILE A 77 -2.80 2.09 -14.82
C ILE A 77 -1.94 3.21 -15.39
N VAL A 78 -2.53 4.14 -16.14
CA VAL A 78 -1.79 5.28 -16.72
C VAL A 78 -1.14 6.13 -15.63
N LEU A 79 -1.84 6.36 -14.51
CA LEU A 79 -1.35 7.15 -13.39
C LEU A 79 -0.28 6.42 -12.55
N LEU A 80 -0.45 5.12 -12.30
CA LEU A 80 0.34 4.36 -11.32
C LEU A 80 1.47 3.54 -11.96
N ASP A 81 1.41 3.29 -13.27
CA ASP A 81 2.44 2.59 -14.04
C ASP A 81 3.00 3.45 -15.19
N PRO A 82 3.50 4.68 -14.92
CA PRO A 82 4.07 5.52 -15.96
C PRO A 82 5.34 4.87 -16.55
N GLU A 83 5.58 5.14 -17.82
CA GLU A 83 6.85 4.74 -18.44
C GLU A 83 8.03 5.44 -17.77
N PRO A 84 9.15 4.73 -17.52
CA PRO A 84 10.32 5.33 -16.92
C PRO A 84 10.82 6.46 -17.82
N GLY A 85 10.96 7.66 -17.25
CA GLY A 85 11.39 8.84 -18.00
C GLY A 85 12.81 8.68 -18.56
N PRO A 86 13.23 9.56 -19.49
CA PRO A 86 14.53 9.48 -20.17
C PRO A 86 15.76 9.52 -19.24
N ALA A 87 15.57 9.95 -17.98
CA ALA A 87 16.60 9.96 -16.94
C ALA A 87 16.59 8.71 -16.03
N GLY A 88 15.76 7.71 -16.30
CA GLY A 88 15.58 6.53 -15.43
C GLY A 88 15.01 6.87 -14.05
N CYS A 89 14.52 8.10 -13.85
CA CYS A 89 13.93 8.54 -12.60
C CYS A 89 12.62 7.78 -12.37
N MET A 90 12.55 7.02 -11.28
CA MET A 90 11.36 6.25 -10.94
C MET A 90 10.30 7.19 -10.37
N ALA A 91 9.11 7.22 -10.95
CA ALA A 91 7.99 7.93 -10.38
C ALA A 91 7.70 7.43 -8.95
N TYR A 92 7.36 8.36 -8.05
CA TYR A 92 6.92 8.01 -6.70
C TYR A 92 5.43 7.63 -6.70
N GLY A 93 5.02 6.77 -5.76
CA GLY A 93 3.62 6.38 -5.61
C GLY A 93 3.09 5.54 -6.78
N THR A 94 3.97 4.76 -7.41
CA THR A 94 3.63 3.77 -8.45
C THR A 94 3.05 2.48 -7.87
N THR A 95 2.62 1.56 -8.73
CA THR A 95 2.20 0.21 -8.32
C THR A 95 3.25 -0.51 -7.48
N ARG A 96 4.56 -0.26 -7.71
CA ARG A 96 5.63 -0.80 -6.84
C ARG A 96 5.43 -0.41 -5.38
N HIS A 97 5.06 0.84 -5.12
CA HIS A 97 4.85 1.36 -3.77
C HIS A 97 3.57 0.81 -3.15
N LEU A 98 2.50 0.64 -3.95
CA LEU A 98 1.27 -0.01 -3.51
C LEU A 98 1.50 -1.48 -3.16
N ALA A 99 2.19 -2.24 -4.02
CA ALA A 99 2.50 -3.65 -3.79
C ALA A 99 3.23 -3.86 -2.48
N ALA A 100 4.16 -2.96 -2.19
CA ALA A 100 4.87 -2.94 -0.93
C ALA A 100 3.89 -2.76 0.25
N ARG A 101 2.96 -1.80 0.19
CA ARG A 101 1.93 -1.62 1.24
C ARG A 101 1.03 -2.84 1.45
N TYR A 102 0.86 -3.70 0.45
CA TYR A 102 0.20 -5.01 0.54
C TYR A 102 1.12 -6.16 0.98
N GLY A 103 2.33 -5.85 1.45
CA GLY A 103 3.33 -6.80 1.95
C GLY A 103 4.01 -7.64 0.87
N LEU A 104 3.97 -7.22 -0.41
CA LEU A 104 4.66 -7.94 -1.48
C LEU A 104 6.15 -7.55 -1.54
N PRO A 105 7.05 -8.51 -1.79
CA PRO A 105 8.48 -8.25 -1.88
C PRO A 105 8.82 -7.46 -3.15
N ALA A 106 9.95 -6.73 -3.12
CA ALA A 106 10.42 -5.97 -4.29
C ALA A 106 10.64 -6.84 -5.54
N THR A 107 11.00 -8.11 -5.35
CA THR A 107 11.16 -9.10 -6.44
C THR A 107 9.85 -9.34 -7.20
N TRP A 108 8.71 -9.32 -6.51
CA TRP A 108 7.39 -9.40 -7.14
C TRP A 108 7.16 -8.21 -8.06
N SER A 109 7.49 -6.99 -7.62
CA SER A 109 7.34 -5.81 -8.47
C SER A 109 8.25 -5.89 -9.70
N THR A 110 9.53 -6.26 -9.54
CA THR A 110 10.44 -6.46 -10.68
C THR A 110 9.87 -7.45 -11.68
N PHE A 111 9.33 -8.57 -11.20
CA PHE A 111 8.66 -9.56 -12.05
C PHE A 111 7.41 -8.98 -12.74
N ALA A 112 6.50 -8.32 -12.00
CA ALA A 112 5.28 -7.75 -12.55
C ALA A 112 5.56 -6.72 -13.66
N TYR A 113 6.54 -5.83 -13.48
CA TYR A 113 6.93 -4.87 -14.51
C TYR A 113 7.60 -5.52 -15.73
N SER A 114 8.27 -6.66 -15.56
CA SER A 114 8.87 -7.41 -16.67
C SER A 114 7.85 -8.10 -17.58
N LEU A 115 6.62 -8.29 -17.10
CA LEU A 115 5.50 -8.84 -17.89
C LEU A 115 4.84 -7.81 -18.80
N ARG A 116 5.25 -6.53 -18.76
CA ARG A 116 4.80 -5.56 -19.76
C ARG A 116 5.42 -5.96 -21.12
N PRO A 117 4.63 -6.00 -22.21
CA PRO A 117 3.34 -5.33 -22.42
C PRO A 117 2.09 -6.20 -22.22
N SER A 118 2.21 -7.50 -21.91
CA SER A 118 1.07 -8.43 -21.92
C SER A 118 0.20 -8.36 -20.67
N ARG A 119 0.76 -7.90 -19.54
CA ARG A 119 0.02 -7.76 -18.28
C ARG A 119 0.42 -6.49 -17.54
N SER A 120 -0.58 -5.71 -17.13
CA SER A 120 -0.38 -4.53 -16.28
C SER A 120 0.08 -4.95 -14.87
N PRO A 121 1.12 -4.31 -14.31
CA PRO A 121 1.53 -4.48 -12.92
C PRO A 121 0.39 -4.16 -11.94
N LEU A 122 -0.36 -3.07 -12.14
CA LEU A 122 -1.47 -2.70 -11.26
C LEU A 122 -2.58 -3.76 -11.29
N ARG A 123 -2.95 -4.25 -12.47
CA ARG A 123 -3.96 -5.31 -12.59
C ARG A 123 -3.49 -6.59 -11.88
N ALA A 124 -2.24 -6.98 -12.09
CA ALA A 124 -1.65 -8.15 -11.43
C ALA A 124 -1.61 -7.99 -9.89
N LEU A 125 -1.36 -6.76 -9.40
CA LEU A 125 -1.41 -6.46 -7.97
C LEU A 125 -2.82 -6.70 -7.42
N ILE A 126 -3.84 -6.12 -8.05
CA ILE A 126 -5.22 -6.22 -7.60
C ILE A 126 -5.69 -7.67 -7.63
N GLU A 127 -5.47 -8.38 -8.73
CA GLU A 127 -5.80 -9.82 -8.86
C GLU A 127 -5.12 -10.64 -7.76
N MET A 128 -3.86 -10.33 -7.42
CA MET A 128 -3.14 -11.03 -6.37
C MET A 128 -3.70 -10.72 -4.97
N VAL A 129 -4.01 -9.45 -4.67
CA VAL A 129 -4.58 -9.05 -3.38
C VAL A 129 -5.95 -9.70 -3.19
N VAL A 130 -6.82 -9.65 -4.22
CA VAL A 130 -8.14 -10.30 -4.19
C VAL A 130 -8.02 -11.81 -3.98
N ALA A 131 -7.03 -12.47 -4.59
CA ALA A 131 -6.80 -13.90 -4.40
C ALA A 131 -6.27 -14.25 -3.00
N ARG A 132 -5.46 -13.37 -2.38
CA ARG A 132 -4.93 -13.56 -1.02
C ARG A 132 -5.95 -13.22 0.07
N GLU A 133 -6.70 -12.16 -0.15
CA GLU A 133 -7.62 -11.58 0.81
C GLU A 133 -8.88 -11.08 0.06
N PRO A 134 -9.91 -11.93 -0.08
CA PRO A 134 -11.14 -11.55 -0.78
C PRO A 134 -11.96 -10.48 -0.03
N SER A 135 -11.66 -10.25 1.25
CA SER A 135 -12.24 -9.18 2.07
C SER A 135 -11.59 -7.81 1.84
N ALA A 136 -10.52 -7.72 1.06
CA ALA A 136 -9.86 -6.45 0.76
C ALA A 136 -10.84 -5.49 0.11
N SER A 137 -10.86 -4.24 0.57
CA SER A 137 -11.84 -3.25 0.15
C SER A 137 -11.25 -2.11 -0.70
N LEU A 138 -12.12 -1.41 -1.44
CA LEU A 138 -11.73 -0.18 -2.15
C LEU A 138 -11.35 0.94 -1.17
N GLY A 139 -11.90 0.95 0.04
CA GLY A 139 -11.47 1.85 1.11
C GLY A 139 -10.01 1.62 1.52
N GLN A 140 -9.58 0.35 1.64
CA GLN A 140 -8.19 0.02 1.93
C GLN A 140 -7.24 0.45 0.81
N LEU A 141 -7.62 0.23 -0.46
CA LEU A 141 -6.85 0.74 -1.61
C LEU A 141 -6.76 2.27 -1.58
N GLY A 142 -7.89 2.95 -1.34
CA GLY A 142 -7.96 4.40 -1.20
C GLY A 142 -7.02 4.90 -0.10
N ALA A 143 -7.04 4.27 1.08
CA ALA A 143 -6.12 4.61 2.16
C ALA A 143 -4.66 4.45 1.73
N HIS A 144 -4.30 3.39 1.02
CA HIS A 144 -2.93 3.23 0.52
C HIS A 144 -2.53 4.31 -0.50
N LEU A 145 -3.43 4.71 -1.39
CA LEU A 145 -3.20 5.80 -2.35
C LEU A 145 -3.05 7.16 -1.65
N ALA A 146 -3.87 7.43 -0.63
CA ALA A 146 -3.79 8.61 0.21
C ALA A 146 -2.43 8.70 0.93
N HIS A 147 -1.96 7.59 1.51
CA HIS A 147 -0.63 7.52 2.13
C HIS A 147 0.54 7.70 1.15
N LEU A 148 0.30 7.54 -0.15
CA LEU A 148 1.28 7.81 -1.20
C LEU A 148 1.15 9.23 -1.79
N GLY A 149 0.24 10.05 -1.26
CA GLY A 149 -0.03 11.40 -1.76
C GLY A 149 -0.66 11.43 -3.16
N ARG A 150 -1.24 10.31 -3.63
CA ARG A 150 -1.80 10.17 -4.98
C ARG A 150 -3.25 10.66 -5.06
N ALA A 151 -3.41 11.98 -4.91
CA ALA A 151 -4.73 12.64 -5.01
C ALA A 151 -5.37 12.50 -6.41
N ASP A 152 -4.54 12.39 -7.45
CA ASP A 152 -4.95 12.10 -8.82
C ASP A 152 -5.61 10.71 -8.95
N ALA A 153 -4.97 9.67 -8.39
CA ALA A 153 -5.52 8.32 -8.39
C ALA A 153 -6.79 8.20 -7.53
N LEU A 154 -6.83 8.90 -6.38
CA LEU A 154 -8.05 8.96 -5.55
C LEU A 154 -9.23 9.58 -6.32
N ARG A 155 -8.99 10.62 -7.12
CA ARG A 155 -10.02 11.23 -7.97
C ARG A 155 -10.57 10.23 -8.98
N VAL A 156 -9.71 9.46 -9.62
CA VAL A 156 -10.14 8.40 -10.55
C VAL A 156 -10.94 7.33 -9.81
N LEU A 157 -10.47 6.89 -8.63
CA LEU A 157 -11.17 5.89 -7.83
C LEU A 157 -12.57 6.35 -7.41
N SER A 158 -12.75 7.65 -7.14
CA SER A 158 -14.06 8.21 -6.76
C SER A 158 -15.14 8.06 -7.84
N LYS A 159 -14.76 7.88 -9.11
CA LYS A 159 -15.70 7.65 -10.23
C LYS A 159 -16.56 6.39 -10.01
N LEU A 160 -16.03 5.39 -9.31
CA LEU A 160 -16.76 4.16 -8.95
C LEU A 160 -17.96 4.45 -8.03
N GLY A 161 -17.89 5.49 -7.21
CA GLY A 161 -18.95 5.86 -6.26
C GLY A 161 -20.12 6.55 -6.95
N PHE A 162 -19.86 7.21 -8.09
CA PHE A 162 -20.88 7.91 -8.87
C PHE A 162 -21.63 7.00 -9.85
N GLY A 163 -21.11 5.78 -10.13
CA GLY A 163 -21.74 4.82 -11.04
C GLY A 163 -23.01 4.14 -10.50
N VAL A 164 -23.31 4.25 -9.20
CA VAL A 164 -24.47 3.58 -8.58
C VAL A 164 -25.77 4.39 -8.74
N CYS A 165 -25.73 5.61 -9.30
CA CYS A 165 -26.90 6.50 -9.41
C CYS A 165 -27.30 6.90 -10.84
N GLN A 166 -26.92 6.17 -11.90
CA GLN A 166 -27.42 6.41 -13.27
C GLN A 166 -28.25 5.25 -13.84
N ALA A 167 -29.19 4.72 -13.06
CA ALA A 167 -30.18 3.78 -13.57
C ALA A 167 -31.57 4.06 -12.96
N TYR A 168 -32.16 5.21 -13.31
CA TYR A 168 -33.60 5.47 -13.23
C TYR A 168 -34.03 6.35 -14.41
#